data_AF-A0A931N7F3-F1
#
_entry.id   AF-A0A931N7F3-F1
#
_cell.length_a   1.000
_cell.length_b   1.000
_cell.length_c   1.000
_cell.angle_alpha   90.00
_cell.angle_beta   90.00
_cell.angle_gamma   90.00
#
_symmetry.space_group_name_H-M   'P 1'
#
loop_
_entity.id
_entity.type
_entity.pdbx_description
1 polymer ?
#
loop_
_entity_poly.entity_id
_entity_poly.type
_entity_poly.pdbx_seq_one_letter_code
_entity_poly.pdbx_strand_id
1 'polypeptide(L)'
;MRKKLMLVAMVFVLMMSVGATAYASPSNSKANRDYKGLVDIGKFSLYADIQGSANRSKGEPAIVFESGRDVSHAIWAGAQSGLSSKTQTISYDRANIGLSENSGTTYDAVTQAKQLHKLLKKSKVKAPYILVTHSYGSAITTVFADMYSSEVAGVVFVDAAHVDQEAVTTDTFPVERQAIFKSMFKLEGGYPTIVQTLQQAKDTYSDKPFKDVPLTVLSGTEHGLGPVIEATWANLQLDLLTLSDYSKQIIVQGGDHYFMLTHPQVVVDAVIDIMK
;
A
#
# COMPACT_ATOMS: atom_id res chain seq x y z
N MET A 1 -43.37 17.69 -6.29
CA MET A 1 -42.21 18.29 -5.60
C MET A 1 -41.89 17.51 -4.33
N ARG A 2 -41.05 16.47 -4.43
CA ARG A 2 -40.31 15.90 -3.29
C ARG A 2 -38.91 15.66 -3.82
N LYS A 3 -38.04 16.66 -3.63
CA LYS A 3 -36.64 16.57 -4.06
C LYS A 3 -35.99 15.41 -3.32
N LYS A 4 -35.47 14.47 -4.09
CA LYS A 4 -34.54 13.43 -3.66
C LYS A 4 -33.36 14.12 -2.99
N LEU A 5 -33.33 14.12 -1.67
CA LEU A 5 -32.10 14.22 -0.92
C LEU A 5 -31.59 12.78 -0.76
N MET A 6 -31.14 12.18 -1.86
CA MET A 6 -30.32 10.97 -1.76
C MET A 6 -28.94 11.44 -1.35
N LEU A 7 -28.73 11.34 -0.04
CA LEU A 7 -27.44 11.35 0.62
C LEU A 7 -26.49 10.46 -0.20
N VAL A 8 -25.57 11.08 -0.94
CA VAL A 8 -24.45 10.34 -1.52
C VAL A 8 -23.57 9.98 -0.34
N ALA A 9 -23.62 8.72 0.08
CA ALA A 9 -22.68 8.19 1.06
C ALA A 9 -21.28 8.23 0.43
N MET A 10 -20.55 9.33 0.65
CA MET A 10 -19.09 9.28 0.63
C MET A 10 -18.70 8.27 1.69
N VAL A 11 -18.07 7.17 1.29
CA VAL A 11 -17.46 6.23 2.25
C VAL A 11 -16.27 6.97 2.87
N PHE A 12 -16.57 7.66 3.97
CA PHE A 12 -15.60 8.17 4.92
C PHE A 12 -14.94 6.98 5.60
N VAL A 13 -13.68 6.69 5.27
CA VAL A 13 -12.85 5.93 6.20
C VAL A 13 -12.29 6.91 7.22
N LEU A 14 -12.76 6.71 8.44
CA LEU A 14 -12.48 7.40 9.68
C LEU A 14 -10.96 7.54 9.90
N MET A 15 -10.47 8.77 10.06
CA MET A 15 -9.21 9.00 10.78
C MET A 15 -9.43 8.62 12.24
N MET A 16 -9.24 7.34 12.58
CA MET A 16 -9.08 6.95 13.98
C MET A 16 -7.69 7.41 14.41
N SER A 17 -7.63 8.60 15.00
CA SER A 17 -6.55 8.99 15.89
C SER A 17 -6.57 8.06 17.09
N VAL A 18 -5.81 6.97 17.05
CA VAL A 18 -5.55 6.18 18.25
C VAL A 18 -4.71 7.05 19.16
N GLY A 19 -5.32 7.52 20.26
CA GLY A 19 -4.62 8.26 21.31
C GLY A 19 -3.46 7.42 21.85
N ALA A 20 -2.34 8.09 22.11
CA ALA A 20 -1.11 7.49 22.62
C ALA A 20 -1.38 6.69 23.90
N THR A 21 -1.44 5.36 23.79
CA THR A 21 -1.31 4.47 24.93
C THR A 21 0.16 4.34 25.27
N ALA A 22 0.48 4.52 26.56
CA ALA A 22 1.82 4.52 27.12
C ALA A 22 2.73 3.43 26.54
N TYR A 23 3.91 3.85 26.06
CA TYR A 23 4.98 2.98 25.61
C TYR A 23 5.45 2.08 26.77
N ALA A 24 5.17 0.78 26.69
CA ALA A 24 5.82 -0.20 27.53
C ALA A 24 7.29 -0.33 27.10
N SER A 25 8.21 -0.26 28.06
CA SER A 25 9.65 -0.43 27.82
C SER A 25 9.96 -1.79 27.16
N PRO A 26 10.97 -1.86 26.29
CA PRO A 26 11.32 -3.11 25.62
C PRO A 26 11.76 -4.16 26.64
N SER A 27 11.05 -5.28 26.70
CA SER A 27 11.47 -6.43 27.50
C SER A 27 12.76 -7.01 26.92
N ASN A 28 13.83 -6.98 27.71
CA ASN A 28 15.10 -7.62 27.36
C ASN A 28 14.94 -9.15 27.35
N SER A 29 14.61 -9.74 26.20
CA SER A 29 14.90 -11.14 25.93
C SER A 29 15.23 -11.38 24.44
N LYS A 30 16.49 -11.77 24.21
CA LYS A 30 17.10 -12.51 23.08
C LYS A 30 16.62 -12.16 21.64
N ALA A 31 17.59 -11.72 20.83
CA ALA A 31 17.52 -11.33 19.41
C ALA A 31 16.48 -12.09 18.54
N ASN A 32 15.87 -11.35 17.60
CA ASN A 32 14.89 -11.78 16.59
C ASN A 32 13.44 -11.99 17.09
N ARG A 33 12.77 -10.91 17.54
CA ARG A 33 11.34 -10.88 17.85
C ARG A 33 10.65 -9.69 17.21
N ASP A 34 9.32 -9.73 17.26
CA ASP A 34 8.41 -8.63 16.95
C ASP A 34 8.93 -7.29 17.49
N TYR A 35 8.67 -6.21 16.76
CA TYR A 35 9.09 -4.86 17.10
C TYR A 35 7.99 -3.89 16.72
N LYS A 36 7.68 -2.96 17.63
CA LYS A 36 6.77 -1.84 17.36
C LYS A 36 7.40 -0.56 17.84
N GLY A 37 7.64 0.38 16.94
CA GLY A 37 8.24 1.65 17.31
C GLY A 37 8.92 2.39 16.17
N LEU A 38 9.54 3.51 16.53
CA LEU A 38 10.28 4.38 15.63
C LEU A 38 11.66 3.79 15.27
N VAL A 39 11.89 3.64 13.97
CA VAL A 39 13.18 3.26 13.39
C VAL A 39 13.82 4.49 12.77
N ASP A 40 14.99 4.88 13.29
CA ASP A 40 15.81 5.95 12.72
C ASP A 40 16.37 5.53 11.34
N ILE A 41 15.92 6.22 10.29
CA ILE A 41 16.38 6.03 8.91
C ILE A 41 17.41 7.08 8.46
N GLY A 42 17.91 7.87 9.41
CA GLY A 42 19.06 8.76 9.32
C GLY A 42 18.75 10.22 9.71
N LYS A 43 17.74 10.82 9.09
CA LYS A 43 17.37 12.24 9.32
C LYS A 43 16.10 12.40 10.16
N PHE A 44 15.28 11.37 10.19
CA PHE A 44 14.00 11.28 10.86
C PHE A 44 13.69 9.79 11.02
N SER A 45 12.67 9.49 11.80
CA SER A 45 12.25 8.14 12.14
C SER A 45 10.92 7.78 11.49
N LEU A 46 10.83 6.54 11.04
CA LEU A 46 9.57 5.94 10.59
C LEU A 46 9.08 4.93 11.61
N TYR A 47 7.79 4.92 11.91
CA TYR A 47 7.18 3.88 12.71
C TYR A 47 7.07 2.58 11.92
N ALA A 48 7.46 1.47 12.52
CA ALA A 48 7.30 0.13 11.97
C ALA A 48 6.67 -0.82 13.01
N ASP A 49 5.79 -1.69 12.52
CA ASP A 49 5.27 -2.87 13.20
C ASP A 49 5.78 -4.10 12.47
N ILE A 50 6.76 -4.78 13.08
CA ILE A 50 7.40 -5.99 12.58
C ILE A 50 6.88 -7.15 13.40
N GLN A 51 6.43 -8.20 12.73
CA GLN A 51 5.92 -9.41 13.37
C GLN A 51 6.50 -10.66 12.72
N GLY A 52 6.63 -11.72 13.49
CA GLY A 52 7.10 -13.02 13.00
C GLY A 52 8.63 -13.17 13.04
N SER A 53 9.08 -14.38 12.70
CA SER A 53 10.48 -14.78 12.87
C SER A 53 11.40 -14.17 11.82
N ALA A 54 12.45 -13.47 12.27
CA ALA A 54 13.54 -13.04 11.39
C ALA A 54 14.49 -14.19 10.96
N ASN A 55 14.36 -15.37 11.57
CA ASN A 55 15.12 -16.58 11.20
C ASN A 55 14.46 -17.27 10.01
N ARG A 56 14.60 -16.67 8.83
CA ARG A 56 14.06 -17.21 7.57
C ARG A 56 15.11 -18.03 6.82
N SER A 57 14.65 -19.01 6.06
CA SER A 57 15.49 -19.78 5.16
C SER A 57 16.05 -18.88 4.05
N LYS A 58 17.19 -19.27 3.46
CA LYS A 58 17.76 -18.50 2.34
C LYS A 58 16.78 -18.49 1.17
N GLY A 59 16.43 -17.31 0.68
CA GLY A 59 15.48 -17.13 -0.43
C GLY A 59 14.01 -17.09 -0.03
N GLU A 60 13.67 -17.46 1.21
CA GLU A 60 12.32 -17.26 1.74
C GLU A 60 12.04 -15.76 1.85
N PRO A 61 10.90 -15.23 1.36
CA PRO A 61 10.64 -13.79 1.35
C PRO A 61 10.12 -13.27 2.69
N ALA A 62 10.37 -11.99 2.99
CA ALA A 62 9.65 -11.25 4.02
C ALA A 62 8.46 -10.52 3.37
N ILE A 63 7.39 -10.28 4.13
CA ILE A 63 6.22 -9.55 3.63
C ILE A 63 6.32 -8.10 4.03
N VAL A 64 6.23 -7.20 3.07
CA VAL A 64 6.26 -5.75 3.29
C VAL A 64 4.92 -5.17 2.90
N PHE A 65 4.25 -4.50 3.84
CA PHE A 65 2.96 -3.86 3.61
C PHE A 65 3.13 -2.37 3.33
N GLU A 66 2.55 -1.91 2.22
CA GLU A 66 2.59 -0.53 1.75
C GLU A 66 1.17 0.04 1.65
N SER A 67 0.83 0.99 2.50
CA SER A 67 -0.53 1.54 2.61
C SER A 67 -0.89 2.50 1.46
N GLY A 68 -2.19 2.74 1.28
CA GLY A 68 -2.69 3.81 0.41
C GLY A 68 -2.32 5.23 0.90
N ARG A 69 -2.70 6.24 0.12
CA ARG A 69 -2.41 7.66 0.34
C ARG A 69 -2.96 8.15 1.68
N ASP A 70 -2.15 8.88 2.45
CA ASP A 70 -2.51 9.49 3.73
C ASP A 70 -3.03 8.46 4.78
N VAL A 71 -2.71 7.17 4.63
CA VAL A 71 -3.21 6.06 5.46
C VAL A 71 -2.06 5.36 6.20
N SER A 72 -2.26 5.09 7.49
CA SER A 72 -1.28 4.40 8.36
C SER A 72 -1.20 2.89 8.12
N HIS A 73 -0.17 2.25 8.67
CA HIS A 73 0.05 0.80 8.71
C HIS A 73 -1.14 -0.01 9.25
N ALA A 74 -1.97 0.59 10.11
CA ALA A 74 -3.04 -0.10 10.84
C ALA A 74 -4.05 -0.84 9.94
N ILE A 75 -4.21 -0.44 8.67
CA ILE A 75 -5.08 -1.14 7.73
C ILE A 75 -4.66 -2.59 7.45
N TRP A 76 -3.41 -2.92 7.77
CA TRP A 76 -2.84 -4.24 7.53
C TRP A 76 -2.94 -5.18 8.72
N ALA A 77 -3.46 -4.74 9.87
CA ALA A 77 -3.41 -5.50 11.11
C ALA A 77 -3.94 -6.95 10.96
N GLY A 78 -5.08 -7.12 10.28
CA GLY A 78 -5.68 -8.43 10.03
C GLY A 78 -4.81 -9.33 9.14
N ALA A 79 -4.39 -8.83 7.98
CA ALA A 79 -3.59 -9.58 7.02
C ALA A 79 -2.18 -9.89 7.58
N GLN A 80 -1.54 -8.91 8.22
CA GLN A 80 -0.22 -9.05 8.83
C GLN A 80 -0.23 -10.12 9.92
N SER A 81 -1.23 -10.11 10.81
CA SER A 81 -1.35 -11.12 11.87
C SER A 81 -1.55 -12.53 11.29
N GLY A 82 -2.25 -12.68 10.16
CA GLY A 82 -2.42 -13.97 9.50
C GLY A 82 -1.11 -14.52 8.91
N LEU A 83 -0.24 -13.61 8.44
CA LEU A 83 1.02 -13.95 7.75
C LEU A 83 2.24 -14.06 8.66
N SER A 84 2.24 -13.40 9.82
CA SER A 84 3.37 -13.37 10.76
C SER A 84 3.72 -14.74 11.37
N SER A 85 2.79 -15.69 11.31
CA SER A 85 3.04 -17.10 11.67
C SER A 85 3.86 -17.87 10.62
N LYS A 86 3.96 -17.36 9.38
CA LYS A 86 4.61 -18.02 8.25
C LYS A 86 6.02 -17.50 8.00
N THR A 87 6.18 -16.18 8.02
CA THR A 87 7.46 -15.51 7.74
C THR A 87 7.49 -14.17 8.48
N GLN A 88 8.60 -13.44 8.37
CA GLN A 88 8.71 -12.09 8.88
C GLN A 88 7.84 -11.14 8.06
N THR A 89 7.12 -10.27 8.75
CA THR A 89 6.27 -9.24 8.16
C THR A 89 6.67 -7.87 8.69
N ILE A 90 6.46 -6.83 7.89
CA ILE A 90 6.59 -5.44 8.31
C ILE A 90 5.47 -4.60 7.69
N SER A 91 4.73 -3.88 8.53
CA SER A 91 3.93 -2.73 8.12
C SER A 91 4.52 -1.48 8.74
N TYR A 92 4.30 -0.32 8.13
CA TYR A 92 4.97 0.90 8.55
C TYR A 92 4.16 2.15 8.17
N ASP A 93 4.39 3.25 8.88
CA ASP A 93 3.84 4.55 8.52
C ASP A 93 4.86 5.30 7.67
N ARG A 94 4.45 5.83 6.52
CA ARG A 94 5.31 6.75 5.75
C ARG A 94 5.52 8.06 6.50
N ALA A 95 6.49 8.85 6.06
CA ALA A 95 6.78 10.15 6.67
C ALA A 95 5.53 11.03 6.74
N ASN A 96 5.36 11.75 7.85
CA ASN A 96 4.20 12.61 8.13
C ASN A 96 2.82 11.90 8.22
N ILE A 97 2.79 10.57 8.30
CA ILE A 97 1.59 9.77 8.53
C ILE A 97 1.68 9.08 9.89
N GLY A 98 0.55 8.96 10.58
CA GLY A 98 0.40 8.12 11.76
C GLY A 98 1.42 8.45 12.85
N LEU A 99 2.26 7.49 13.19
CA LEU A 99 3.26 7.58 14.25
C LEU A 99 4.65 7.97 13.73
N SER A 100 4.83 8.19 12.43
CA SER A 100 6.10 8.58 11.82
C SER A 100 6.38 10.06 11.93
N GLU A 101 7.67 10.42 11.98
CA GLU A 101 8.10 11.80 11.94
C GLU A 101 7.89 12.42 10.54
N ASN A 102 7.84 13.75 10.49
CA ASN A 102 7.86 14.49 9.24
C ASN A 102 9.28 14.46 8.65
N SER A 103 9.42 14.18 7.36
CA SER A 103 10.74 14.09 6.72
C SER A 103 11.39 15.44 6.42
N GLY A 104 10.60 16.51 6.33
CA GLY A 104 11.03 17.80 5.78
C GLY A 104 11.43 17.74 4.30
N THR A 105 11.03 16.69 3.57
CA THR A 105 11.35 16.45 2.15
C THR A 105 10.09 16.39 1.29
N THR A 106 10.26 16.15 -0.02
CA THR A 106 9.16 15.75 -0.90
C THR A 106 8.63 14.36 -0.53
N TYR A 107 7.39 14.07 -0.96
CA TYR A 107 6.69 12.81 -0.72
C TYR A 107 6.40 12.06 -2.04
N ASP A 108 7.23 12.27 -3.05
CA ASP A 108 7.14 11.57 -4.34
C ASP A 108 7.57 10.09 -4.23
N ALA A 109 7.13 9.26 -5.18
CA ALA A 109 7.36 7.82 -5.21
C ALA A 109 8.83 7.43 -5.06
N VAL A 110 9.74 8.10 -5.77
CA VAL A 110 11.19 7.82 -5.69
C VAL A 110 11.71 8.09 -4.28
N THR A 111 11.29 9.19 -3.67
CA THR A 111 11.67 9.54 -2.30
C THR A 111 11.12 8.53 -1.30
N GLN A 112 9.86 8.14 -1.43
CA GLN A 112 9.21 7.18 -0.54
C GLN A 112 9.78 5.76 -0.69
N ALA A 113 10.07 5.30 -1.91
CA ALA A 113 10.74 4.02 -2.16
C ALA A 113 12.14 3.96 -1.51
N LYS A 114 12.92 5.05 -1.60
CA LYS A 114 14.22 5.15 -0.90
C LYS A 114 14.08 5.12 0.62
N GLN A 115 13.04 5.75 1.16
CA GLN A 115 12.75 5.74 2.59
C GLN A 115 12.38 4.32 3.07
N LEU A 116 11.50 3.62 2.33
CA LEU A 116 11.17 2.23 2.58
C LEU A 116 12.41 1.34 2.55
N HIS A 117 13.27 1.46 1.53
CA HIS A 117 14.50 0.67 1.46
C HIS A 117 15.41 0.90 2.67
N LYS A 118 15.58 2.17 3.09
CA LYS A 118 16.33 2.50 4.32
C LYS A 118 15.68 1.89 5.56
N LEU A 119 14.36 1.96 5.68
CA LEU A 119 13.62 1.36 6.78
C LEU A 119 13.88 -0.15 6.85
N LEU A 120 13.76 -0.87 5.74
CA LEU A 120 14.02 -2.31 5.66
C LEU A 120 15.46 -2.66 6.07
N LYS A 121 16.45 -1.90 5.57
CA LYS A 121 17.86 -2.08 5.97
C LYS A 121 18.08 -1.81 7.48
N LYS A 122 17.53 -0.73 8.02
CA LYS A 122 17.73 -0.29 9.41
C LYS A 122 17.00 -1.20 10.41
N SER A 123 15.83 -1.69 10.04
CA SER A 123 15.06 -2.69 10.80
C SER A 123 15.59 -4.12 10.65
N LYS A 124 16.57 -4.34 9.76
CA LYS A 124 17.16 -5.65 9.45
C LYS A 124 16.14 -6.65 8.88
N VAL A 125 15.07 -6.17 8.27
CA VAL A 125 14.17 -6.99 7.45
C VAL A 125 14.86 -7.24 6.11
N LYS A 126 15.36 -8.46 5.91
CA LYS A 126 16.22 -8.80 4.76
C LYS A 126 15.40 -9.15 3.51
N ALA A 127 15.92 -8.85 2.34
CA ALA A 127 15.40 -9.33 1.06
C ALA A 127 15.53 -10.88 0.95
N PRO A 128 14.77 -11.54 0.05
CA PRO A 128 13.79 -10.97 -0.88
C PRO A 128 12.47 -10.58 -0.19
N TYR A 129 11.65 -9.76 -0.86
CA TYR A 129 10.38 -9.25 -0.36
C TYR A 129 9.20 -9.67 -1.24
N ILE A 130 8.07 -10.01 -0.62
CA ILE A 130 6.76 -9.90 -1.25
C ILE A 130 6.18 -8.56 -0.82
N LEU A 131 5.89 -7.69 -1.80
CA LEU A 131 5.33 -6.36 -1.58
C LEU A 131 3.80 -6.43 -1.67
N VAL A 132 3.11 -6.17 -0.55
CA VAL A 132 1.65 -6.15 -0.46
C VAL A 132 1.21 -4.71 -0.34
N THR A 133 0.46 -4.21 -1.32
CA THR A 133 0.29 -2.77 -1.51
C THR A 133 -1.17 -2.42 -1.77
N HIS A 134 -1.63 -1.33 -1.16
CA HIS A 134 -2.98 -0.81 -1.36
C HIS A 134 -2.97 0.50 -2.13
N SER A 135 -3.89 0.64 -3.09
CA SER A 135 -4.21 1.93 -3.73
C SER A 135 -2.94 2.66 -4.20
N TYR A 136 -2.75 3.92 -3.81
CA TYR A 136 -1.57 4.76 -4.09
C TYR A 136 -0.21 4.11 -3.77
N GLY A 137 -0.15 3.21 -2.79
CA GLY A 137 1.04 2.45 -2.45
C GLY A 137 1.61 1.65 -3.62
N SER A 138 0.78 1.35 -4.62
CA SER A 138 1.16 0.59 -5.82
C SER A 138 2.14 1.37 -6.68
N ALA A 139 2.00 2.69 -6.78
CA ALA A 139 2.93 3.54 -7.52
C ALA A 139 4.32 3.59 -6.85
N ILE A 140 4.34 3.69 -5.51
CA ILE A 140 5.59 3.61 -4.73
C ILE A 140 6.24 2.24 -4.91
N THR A 141 5.45 1.16 -4.86
CA THR A 141 5.90 -0.21 -5.04
C THR A 141 6.48 -0.45 -6.43
N THR A 142 5.85 0.08 -7.48
CA THR A 142 6.38 -0.01 -8.84
C THR A 142 7.76 0.63 -8.94
N VAL A 143 7.93 1.85 -8.41
CA VAL A 143 9.22 2.53 -8.39
C VAL A 143 10.25 1.79 -7.53
N PHE A 144 9.82 1.23 -6.39
CA PHE A 144 10.69 0.40 -5.55
C PHE A 144 11.19 -0.83 -6.32
N ALA A 145 10.31 -1.54 -7.04
CA ALA A 145 10.66 -2.74 -7.77
C ALA A 145 11.61 -2.45 -8.94
N ASP A 146 11.51 -1.30 -9.59
CA ASP A 146 12.48 -0.89 -10.60
C ASP A 146 13.85 -0.58 -10.00
N MET A 147 13.87 0.23 -8.94
CA MET A 147 15.11 0.61 -8.26
C MET A 147 15.84 -0.57 -7.58
N TYR A 148 15.08 -1.57 -7.10
CA TYR A 148 15.57 -2.66 -6.26
C TYR A 148 15.06 -4.03 -6.74
N SER A 149 15.00 -4.24 -8.06
CA SER A 149 14.43 -5.44 -8.69
C SER A 149 14.92 -6.77 -8.13
N SER A 150 16.22 -6.88 -7.82
CA SER A 150 16.80 -8.10 -7.21
C SER A 150 16.38 -8.37 -5.77
N GLU A 151 15.71 -7.42 -5.11
CA GLU A 151 15.17 -7.57 -3.75
C GLU A 151 13.69 -7.98 -3.75
N VAL A 152 13.01 -8.09 -4.90
CA VAL A 152 11.57 -8.40 -5.00
C VAL A 152 11.35 -9.84 -5.46
N ALA A 153 10.58 -10.62 -4.70
CA ALA A 153 10.17 -12.00 -5.03
C ALA A 153 8.69 -12.12 -5.40
N GLY A 154 7.87 -11.11 -5.14
CA GLY A 154 6.45 -11.12 -5.52
C GLY A 154 5.75 -9.82 -5.18
N VAL A 155 4.60 -9.59 -5.81
CA VAL A 155 3.76 -8.41 -5.58
C VAL A 155 2.30 -8.82 -5.45
N VAL A 156 1.62 -8.26 -4.43
CA VAL A 156 0.17 -8.34 -4.27
C VAL A 156 -0.39 -6.92 -4.30
N PHE A 157 -1.10 -6.60 -5.37
CA PHE A 157 -1.87 -5.38 -5.50
C PHE A 157 -3.25 -5.58 -4.89
N VAL A 158 -3.61 -4.72 -3.95
CA VAL A 158 -4.89 -4.71 -3.24
C VAL A 158 -5.62 -3.45 -3.66
N ASP A 159 -6.60 -3.58 -4.54
CA ASP A 159 -7.36 -2.48 -5.14
C ASP A 159 -6.47 -1.28 -5.52
N ALA A 160 -5.51 -1.58 -6.39
CA ALA A 160 -4.35 -0.74 -6.63
C ALA A 160 -4.69 0.51 -7.45
N ALA A 161 -3.98 1.61 -7.17
CA ALA A 161 -4.02 2.78 -8.03
C ALA A 161 -3.35 2.45 -9.38
N HIS A 162 -3.95 2.96 -10.45
CA HIS A 162 -3.38 2.85 -11.80
C HIS A 162 -2.71 4.17 -12.18
N VAL A 163 -1.58 4.11 -12.89
CA VAL A 163 -0.82 5.32 -13.28
C VAL A 163 -1.63 6.30 -14.13
N ASP A 164 -2.58 5.79 -14.90
CA ASP A 164 -3.50 6.58 -15.74
C ASP A 164 -4.86 6.87 -15.09
N GLN A 165 -5.05 6.55 -13.80
CA GLN A 165 -6.37 6.63 -13.18
C GLN A 165 -6.96 8.04 -13.21
N GLU A 166 -6.15 9.10 -13.03
CA GLU A 166 -6.67 10.46 -12.83
C GLU A 166 -7.43 10.96 -14.08
N ALA A 167 -6.91 10.63 -15.27
CA ALA A 167 -7.51 11.00 -16.55
C ALA A 167 -8.87 10.33 -16.79
N VAL A 168 -9.12 9.19 -16.16
CA VAL A 168 -10.33 8.37 -16.36
C VAL A 168 -11.23 8.29 -15.13
N THR A 169 -10.82 8.90 -14.01
CA THR A 169 -11.60 8.98 -12.76
C THR A 169 -11.79 10.44 -12.35
N THR A 170 -10.83 11.04 -11.64
CA THR A 170 -10.96 12.39 -11.09
C THR A 170 -11.34 13.43 -12.13
N ASP A 171 -10.75 13.40 -13.32
CA ASP A 171 -11.03 14.39 -14.37
C ASP A 171 -12.43 14.22 -14.99
N THR A 172 -13.08 13.08 -14.75
CA THR A 172 -14.48 12.82 -15.17
C THR A 172 -15.50 13.32 -14.13
N PHE A 173 -15.07 13.64 -12.91
CA PHE A 173 -15.97 14.22 -11.91
C PHE A 173 -16.40 15.63 -12.32
N PRO A 174 -17.61 16.07 -11.92
CA PRO A 174 -17.98 17.48 -12.02
C PRO A 174 -16.91 18.37 -11.37
N VAL A 175 -16.59 19.52 -11.98
CA VAL A 175 -15.49 20.43 -11.55
C VAL A 175 -15.54 20.74 -10.04
N GLU A 176 -16.75 20.97 -9.51
CA GLU A 176 -16.97 21.25 -8.09
C GLU A 176 -16.51 20.08 -7.18
N ARG A 177 -16.76 18.84 -7.63
CA ARG A 177 -16.31 17.63 -6.92
C ARG A 177 -14.82 17.39 -7.08
N GLN A 178 -14.22 17.78 -8.21
CA GLN A 178 -12.77 17.68 -8.38
C GLN A 178 -12.04 18.52 -7.33
N ALA A 179 -12.46 19.76 -7.11
CA ALA A 179 -11.85 20.63 -6.11
C ALA A 179 -11.95 20.02 -4.70
N ILE A 180 -13.13 19.49 -4.36
CA ILE A 180 -13.34 18.82 -3.07
C ILE A 180 -12.43 17.60 -2.93
N PHE A 181 -12.43 16.70 -3.92
CA PHE A 181 -11.60 15.49 -3.92
C PHE A 181 -10.11 15.80 -3.79
N LYS A 182 -9.60 16.72 -4.62
CA LYS A 182 -8.19 17.15 -4.60
C LYS A 182 -7.80 17.74 -3.24
N SER A 183 -8.73 18.40 -2.53
CA SER A 183 -8.47 18.99 -1.21
C SER A 183 -8.43 17.98 -0.05
N MET A 184 -8.84 16.73 -0.27
CA MET A 184 -8.85 15.69 0.78
C MET A 184 -7.45 15.22 1.16
N PHE A 185 -6.50 15.27 0.22
CA PHE A 185 -5.14 14.80 0.43
C PHE A 185 -4.26 15.94 0.92
N LYS A 186 -3.61 15.76 2.08
CA LYS A 186 -2.83 16.83 2.73
C LYS A 186 -1.56 16.34 3.42
N LEU A 187 -1.54 15.11 3.93
CA LEU A 187 -0.43 14.67 4.78
C LEU A 187 0.85 14.50 3.96
N GLU A 188 0.74 14.00 2.74
CA GLU A 188 1.92 13.73 1.91
C GLU A 188 2.12 14.77 0.79
N GLY A 189 2.07 16.07 1.11
CA GLY A 189 2.34 17.14 0.13
C GLY A 189 1.17 17.50 -0.82
N GLY A 190 -0.03 16.98 -0.54
CA GLY A 190 -1.25 17.31 -1.29
C GLY A 190 -1.40 16.58 -2.63
N TYR A 191 -2.42 16.97 -3.40
CA TYR A 191 -2.75 16.33 -4.68
C TYR A 191 -1.67 16.46 -5.78
N PRO A 192 -0.91 17.57 -5.91
CA PRO A 192 0.19 17.62 -6.89
C PRO A 192 1.21 16.48 -6.71
N THR A 193 1.43 16.03 -5.47
CA THR A 193 2.31 14.88 -5.20
C THR A 193 1.71 13.56 -5.68
N ILE A 194 0.37 13.39 -5.69
CA ILE A 194 -0.25 12.21 -6.37
C ILE A 194 0.16 12.20 -7.84
N VAL A 195 -0.05 13.32 -8.53
CA VAL A 195 0.24 13.42 -9.96
C VAL A 195 1.71 13.12 -10.24
N GLN A 196 2.62 13.70 -9.44
CA GLN A 196 4.05 13.43 -9.56
C GLN A 196 4.39 11.95 -9.30
N THR A 197 3.81 11.33 -8.28
CA THR A 197 4.05 9.91 -7.95
C THR A 197 3.53 8.97 -9.03
N LEU A 198 2.31 9.19 -9.52
CA LEU A 198 1.77 8.39 -10.62
C LEU A 198 2.60 8.55 -11.88
N GLN A 199 3.09 9.77 -12.17
CA GLN A 199 4.00 9.99 -13.29
C GLN A 199 5.33 9.25 -13.12
N GLN A 200 5.96 9.31 -11.94
CA GLN A 200 7.21 8.57 -11.68
C GLN A 200 7.02 7.05 -11.82
N ALA A 201 5.89 6.51 -11.37
CA ALA A 201 5.57 5.11 -11.61
C ALA A 201 5.33 4.83 -13.10
N LYS A 202 4.65 5.73 -13.82
CA LYS A 202 4.39 5.61 -15.26
C LYS A 202 5.68 5.58 -16.08
N ASP A 203 6.66 6.37 -15.70
CA ASP A 203 7.97 6.40 -16.36
C ASP A 203 8.69 5.05 -16.26
N THR A 204 8.32 4.21 -15.28
CA THR A 204 8.78 2.83 -15.12
C THR A 204 7.91 1.80 -15.86
N TYR A 205 6.63 2.10 -16.13
CA TYR A 205 5.67 1.15 -16.72
C TYR A 205 6.08 0.65 -18.12
N SER A 206 6.84 1.43 -18.89
CA SER A 206 7.19 1.07 -20.28
C SER A 206 8.05 -0.20 -20.40
N ASP A 207 8.68 -0.66 -19.31
CA ASP A 207 9.59 -1.81 -19.30
C ASP A 207 9.08 -2.97 -18.41
N LYS A 208 7.75 -3.20 -18.35
CA LYS A 208 7.11 -4.27 -17.55
C LYS A 208 7.77 -4.37 -16.16
N PRO A 209 7.45 -3.48 -15.20
CA PRO A 209 8.27 -3.23 -14.02
C PRO A 209 8.56 -4.47 -13.17
N PHE A 210 7.67 -5.47 -13.20
CA PHE A 210 7.84 -6.70 -12.46
C PHE A 210 8.44 -7.84 -13.29
N LYS A 211 8.49 -7.75 -14.62
CA LYS A 211 9.08 -8.76 -15.53
C LYS A 211 8.59 -10.18 -15.17
N ASP A 212 9.48 -11.00 -14.61
CA ASP A 212 9.27 -12.38 -14.20
C ASP A 212 8.84 -12.55 -12.73
N VAL A 213 8.63 -11.46 -11.99
CA VAL A 213 8.15 -11.47 -10.60
C VAL A 213 6.64 -11.77 -10.55
N PRO A 214 6.19 -12.79 -9.78
CA PRO A 214 4.77 -13.08 -9.61
C PRO A 214 3.95 -11.88 -9.12
N LEU A 215 2.82 -11.62 -9.80
CA LEU A 215 1.89 -10.54 -9.48
C LEU A 215 0.48 -11.10 -9.25
N THR A 216 -0.12 -10.81 -8.09
CA THR A 216 -1.55 -11.03 -7.87
C THR A 216 -2.27 -9.68 -7.71
N VAL A 217 -3.29 -9.44 -8.52
CA VAL A 217 -4.16 -8.25 -8.42
C VAL A 217 -5.48 -8.65 -7.76
N LEU A 218 -5.74 -8.12 -6.57
CA LEU A 218 -7.00 -8.28 -5.84
C LEU A 218 -7.88 -7.06 -6.12
N SER A 219 -9.06 -7.26 -6.71
CA SER A 219 -9.90 -6.16 -7.18
C SER A 219 -11.27 -6.16 -6.50
N GLY A 220 -11.64 -5.02 -5.90
CA GLY A 220 -12.98 -4.83 -5.33
C GLY A 220 -14.03 -4.66 -6.44
N THR A 221 -15.30 -4.82 -6.08
CA THR A 221 -16.44 -4.68 -7.01
C THR A 221 -17.49 -3.66 -6.55
N GLU A 222 -17.36 -3.10 -5.36
CA GLU A 222 -18.38 -2.25 -4.73
C GLU A 222 -17.77 -1.01 -4.04
N HIS A 223 -17.32 -0.04 -4.82
CA HIS A 223 -16.75 1.23 -4.31
C HIS A 223 -17.82 2.30 -4.05
N GLY A 224 -19.03 2.11 -4.58
CA GLY A 224 -20.14 3.05 -4.42
C GLY A 224 -20.04 4.29 -5.31
N LEU A 225 -19.24 4.23 -6.37
CA LEU A 225 -18.99 5.36 -7.28
C LEU A 225 -19.86 5.34 -8.55
N GLY A 226 -20.76 4.36 -8.64
CA GLY A 226 -21.69 4.20 -9.75
C GLY A 226 -21.09 3.41 -10.92
N PRO A 227 -21.94 2.83 -11.77
CA PRO A 227 -21.56 1.75 -12.69
C PRO A 227 -20.48 2.13 -13.71
N VAL A 228 -20.41 3.41 -14.10
CA VAL A 228 -19.39 3.88 -15.04
C VAL A 228 -18.00 3.84 -14.41
N ILE A 229 -17.85 4.37 -13.20
CA ILE A 229 -16.57 4.40 -12.50
C ILE A 229 -16.17 2.99 -12.06
N GLU A 230 -17.12 2.14 -11.62
CA GLU A 230 -16.84 0.72 -11.32
C GLU A 230 -16.29 -0.02 -12.55
N ALA A 231 -16.91 0.16 -13.72
CA ALA A 231 -16.44 -0.45 -14.96
C ALA A 231 -15.06 0.08 -15.38
N THR A 232 -14.85 1.39 -15.27
CA THR A 232 -13.53 2.00 -15.54
C THR A 232 -12.46 1.44 -14.60
N TRP A 233 -12.75 1.37 -13.30
CA TRP A 233 -11.83 0.83 -12.30
C TRP A 233 -11.51 -0.63 -12.58
N ALA A 234 -12.50 -1.47 -12.88
CA ALA A 234 -12.30 -2.87 -13.24
C ALA A 234 -11.37 -3.04 -14.45
N ASN A 235 -11.50 -2.20 -15.48
CA ASN A 235 -10.60 -2.22 -16.63
C ASN A 235 -9.17 -1.81 -16.27
N LEU A 236 -9.00 -0.82 -15.40
CA LEU A 236 -7.67 -0.45 -14.89
C LEU A 236 -7.03 -1.60 -14.10
N GLN A 237 -7.81 -2.29 -13.25
CA GLN A 237 -7.31 -3.45 -12.52
C GLN A 237 -6.88 -4.60 -13.46
N LEU A 238 -7.60 -4.79 -14.56
CA LEU A 238 -7.23 -5.78 -15.58
C LEU A 238 -5.91 -5.40 -16.29
N ASP A 239 -5.73 -4.11 -16.60
CA ASP A 239 -4.50 -3.61 -17.24
C ASP A 239 -3.25 -3.82 -16.37
N LEU A 240 -3.37 -3.75 -15.05
CA LEU A 240 -2.27 -4.02 -14.12
C LEU A 240 -1.67 -5.42 -14.28
N LEU A 241 -2.42 -6.39 -14.84
CA LEU A 241 -1.87 -7.72 -15.12
C LEU A 241 -0.75 -7.68 -16.15
N THR A 242 -0.67 -6.66 -17.00
CA THR A 242 0.37 -6.50 -18.01
C THR A 242 1.75 -6.21 -17.42
N LEU A 243 1.82 -5.82 -16.14
CA LEU A 243 3.05 -5.41 -15.47
C LEU A 243 3.99 -6.57 -15.11
N SER A 244 3.53 -7.81 -15.24
CA SER A 244 4.31 -9.04 -15.05
C SER A 244 3.99 -10.06 -16.16
N ASP A 245 4.91 -10.99 -16.41
CA ASP A 245 4.68 -12.21 -17.21
C ASP A 245 3.94 -13.29 -16.40
N TYR A 246 3.96 -13.19 -15.07
CA TYR A 246 3.35 -14.15 -14.13
C TYR A 246 2.30 -13.45 -13.29
N SER A 247 1.25 -12.97 -13.94
CA SER A 247 0.17 -12.24 -13.30
C SER A 247 -1.13 -13.05 -13.22
N LYS A 248 -1.92 -12.78 -12.18
CA LYS A 248 -3.31 -13.25 -12.06
C LYS A 248 -4.16 -12.23 -11.33
N GLN A 249 -5.47 -12.30 -11.55
CA GLN A 249 -6.46 -11.48 -10.84
C GLN A 249 -7.35 -12.33 -9.96
N ILE A 250 -7.72 -11.80 -8.79
CA ILE A 250 -8.76 -12.35 -7.93
C ILE A 250 -9.79 -11.25 -7.70
N ILE A 251 -11.04 -11.52 -8.08
CA ILE A 251 -12.15 -10.59 -7.88
C ILE A 251 -12.75 -10.80 -6.49
N VAL A 252 -12.78 -9.74 -5.69
CA VAL A 252 -13.35 -9.72 -4.34
C VAL A 252 -14.79 -9.20 -4.44
N GLN A 253 -15.73 -10.12 -4.64
CA GLN A 253 -17.16 -9.79 -4.74
C GLN A 253 -17.64 -9.11 -3.45
N GLY A 254 -18.31 -7.96 -3.59
CA GLY A 254 -18.74 -7.14 -2.46
C GLY A 254 -17.60 -6.37 -1.77
N GLY A 255 -16.38 -6.44 -2.29
CA GLY A 255 -15.24 -5.70 -1.75
C GLY A 255 -15.29 -4.22 -2.14
N ASP A 256 -15.20 -3.35 -1.14
CA ASP A 256 -14.99 -1.91 -1.32
C ASP A 256 -13.49 -1.55 -1.48
N HIS A 257 -13.16 -0.27 -1.59
CA HIS A 257 -11.76 0.18 -1.72
C HIS A 257 -10.85 -0.27 -0.55
N TYR A 258 -11.42 -0.64 0.59
CA TYR A 258 -10.71 -1.04 1.79
C TYR A 258 -11.11 -2.46 2.23
N PHE A 259 -11.43 -3.34 1.28
CA PHE A 259 -11.91 -4.69 1.60
C PHE A 259 -10.90 -5.49 2.42
N MET A 260 -9.61 -5.11 2.46
CA MET A 260 -8.63 -5.78 3.32
C MET A 260 -8.97 -5.68 4.81
N LEU A 261 -9.76 -4.70 5.23
CA LEU A 261 -10.25 -4.56 6.61
C LEU A 261 -11.32 -5.60 6.94
N THR A 262 -12.20 -5.90 5.99
CA THR A 262 -13.35 -6.78 6.16
C THR A 262 -13.07 -8.22 5.69
N HIS A 263 -12.16 -8.39 4.74
CA HIS A 263 -11.76 -9.63 4.09
C HIS A 263 -10.23 -9.83 4.15
N PRO A 264 -9.55 -9.70 5.31
CA PRO A 264 -8.09 -9.81 5.38
C PRO A 264 -7.57 -11.16 4.85
N GLN A 265 -8.38 -12.22 4.93
CA GLN A 265 -7.99 -13.56 4.48
C GLN A 265 -7.69 -13.61 2.98
N VAL A 266 -8.35 -12.82 2.13
CA VAL A 266 -8.04 -12.83 0.68
C VAL A 266 -6.62 -12.34 0.41
N VAL A 267 -6.14 -11.38 1.20
CA VAL A 267 -4.76 -10.87 1.13
C VAL A 267 -3.79 -11.96 1.62
N VAL A 268 -4.11 -12.62 2.73
CA VAL A 268 -3.30 -13.73 3.28
C VAL A 268 -3.15 -14.87 2.26
N ASP A 269 -4.25 -15.29 1.65
CA ASP A 269 -4.27 -16.39 0.70
C ASP A 269 -3.49 -16.05 -0.58
N ALA A 270 -3.59 -14.81 -1.07
CA ALA A 270 -2.83 -14.34 -2.21
C ALA A 270 -1.32 -14.36 -1.97
N VAL A 271 -0.88 -13.90 -0.79
CA VAL A 271 0.53 -13.95 -0.39
C VAL A 271 1.02 -15.38 -0.26
N ILE A 272 0.26 -16.25 0.41
CA ILE A 272 0.61 -17.67 0.58
C ILE A 272 0.73 -18.35 -0.79
N ASP A 273 -0.10 -17.98 -1.76
CA ASP A 273 -0.01 -18.57 -3.09
C ASP A 273 1.27 -18.19 -3.84
N ILE A 274 1.75 -16.95 -3.70
CA ILE A 274 3.04 -16.51 -4.25
C ILE A 274 4.22 -17.23 -3.59
N MET A 275 4.09 -17.63 -2.32
CA MET A 275 5.16 -18.31 -1.58
C MET A 275 5.36 -19.80 -1.96
N LYS A 276 4.47 -20.39 -2.76
CA LYS A 276 4.55 -21.80 -3.19
C LYS A 276 5.43 -21.98 -4.41
#